data_AF-V4AMN7-F1
#
_entry.id   AF-V4AMN7-F1
#
_cell.length_a   1.000
_cell.length_b   1.000
_cell.length_c   1.000
_cell.angle_alpha   90.00
_cell.angle_beta   90.00
_cell.angle_gamma   90.00
#
_symmetry.space_group_name_H-M   'P 1'
#
loop_
_entity.id
_entity.type
_entity.pdbx_description
1 polymer ?
#
loop_
_entity_poly.entity_id
_entity_poly.type
_entity_poly.pdbx_seq_one_letter_code
_entity_poly.pdbx_strand_id
1 'polypeptide(L)'
;MRLKHFKNLMQPEEGASKICALAWSNNNQKFAVCTSDRVIVLYDEHGEKKDKFSLKPADPKYGKKSYTIKGIAFSHDSTKLAIGQTDNIIYVYKIGEEW
;
A
#
# COMPACT_ATOMS: atom_id res chain seq x y z
N MET A 1 -20.84 1.58 22.14
CA MET A 1 -19.87 2.03 21.12
C MET A 1 -20.65 2.81 20.06
N ARG A 2 -20.45 4.13 19.93
CA ARG A 2 -21.10 4.94 18.88
C ARG A 2 -20.10 5.11 17.74
N LEU A 3 -20.23 4.30 16.71
CA LEU A 3 -19.41 4.40 15.50
C LEU A 3 -20.10 5.37 14.53
N LYS A 4 -19.33 6.31 13.97
CA LYS A 4 -19.78 7.19 12.91
C LYS A 4 -18.92 6.95 11.68
N HIS A 5 -19.55 6.73 10.53
CA HIS A 5 -18.83 6.73 9.25
C HIS A 5 -18.23 8.11 9.02
N PHE A 6 -16.95 8.15 8.65
CA PHE A 6 -16.23 9.40 8.43
C PHE A 6 -16.06 9.69 6.95
N LYS A 7 -15.36 8.81 6.22
CA LYS A 7 -15.02 9.02 4.81
C LYS A 7 -14.64 7.70 4.13
N ASN A 8 -14.83 7.63 2.81
CA ASN A 8 -14.26 6.59 1.97
C ASN A 8 -12.95 7.11 1.33
N LEU A 9 -11.84 6.39 1.49
CA LEU A 9 -10.53 6.80 0.96
C LEU A 9 -10.37 6.52 -0.55
N MET A 10 -11.00 5.44 -1.01
CA MET A 10 -11.09 5.09 -2.42
C MET A 10 -12.57 5.02 -2.80
N GLN A 11 -12.88 5.54 -3.98
CA GLN A 11 -14.22 5.38 -4.53
C GLN A 11 -14.39 3.94 -5.04
N PRO A 12 -15.62 3.40 -5.02
CA PRO A 12 -15.92 2.16 -5.71
C PRO A 12 -15.57 2.28 -7.19
N GLU A 13 -14.92 1.24 -7.73
CA GLU A 13 -14.59 1.13 -9.15
C GLU A 13 -15.44 0.03 -9.79
N GLU A 14 -15.80 0.20 -11.07
CA GLU A 14 -16.46 -0.86 -11.83
C GLU A 14 -15.46 -1.96 -12.19
N GLY A 15 -15.76 -3.19 -11.75
CA GLY A 15 -14.95 -4.37 -12.03
C GLY A 15 -14.16 -4.91 -10.83
N ALA A 16 -13.23 -5.81 -11.11
CA ALA A 16 -12.49 -6.54 -10.08
C ALA A 16 -11.28 -5.74 -9.53
N SER A 17 -11.55 -4.70 -8.75
CA SER A 17 -10.54 -3.84 -8.10
C SER A 17 -10.36 -4.20 -6.62
N LYS A 18 -9.81 -5.40 -6.36
CA LYS A 18 -9.59 -5.86 -4.99
C LYS A 18 -8.42 -5.12 -4.33
N ILE A 19 -8.58 -4.78 -3.06
CA ILE A 19 -7.46 -4.35 -2.22
C ILE A 19 -6.72 -5.58 -1.71
N CYS A 20 -5.40 -5.64 -1.93
CA CYS A 20 -4.58 -6.78 -1.55
C CYS A 20 -4.09 -6.71 -0.11
N ALA A 21 -3.74 -5.51 0.36
CA ALA A 21 -3.19 -5.28 1.69
C ALA A 21 -3.34 -3.81 2.10
N LEU A 22 -3.35 -3.57 3.40
CA LEU A 22 -3.49 -2.26 4.05
C LEU A 22 -2.53 -2.18 5.24
N ALA A 23 -1.93 -1.03 5.50
CA ALA A 23 -1.16 -0.80 6.72
C ALA A 23 -1.13 0.68 7.11
N TRP A 24 -1.30 0.95 8.39
CA TRP A 24 -0.97 2.24 9.01
C TRP A 24 0.50 2.27 9.39
N SER A 25 1.12 3.44 9.28
CA SER A 25 2.39 3.71 9.94
C SER A 25 2.20 3.81 11.45
N ASN A 26 3.23 3.47 12.22
CA ASN A 26 3.15 3.47 13.68
C ASN A 26 2.89 4.85 14.29
N ASN A 27 3.27 5.93 13.58
CA ASN A 27 2.98 7.30 13.96
C ASN A 27 1.58 7.80 13.52
N ASN A 28 0.77 6.95 12.86
CA ASN A 28 -0.57 7.24 12.34
C ASN A 28 -0.67 8.40 11.32
N GLN A 29 0.44 8.82 10.72
CA GLN A 29 0.46 9.88 9.70
C GLN A 29 0.35 9.35 8.27
N LYS A 30 0.65 8.07 8.06
CA LYS A 30 0.68 7.46 6.73
C LYS A 30 -0.16 6.20 6.70
N PHE A 31 -1.01 6.10 5.68
CA PHE A 31 -1.80 4.91 5.42
C PHE A 31 -1.51 4.40 4.02
N ALA A 32 -1.03 3.16 3.93
CA ALA A 32 -0.72 2.52 2.67
C ALA A 32 -1.84 1.58 2.26
N VAL A 33 -2.27 1.73 1.01
CA VAL A 33 -3.28 0.88 0.37
C VAL A 33 -2.65 0.21 -0.85
N CYS A 34 -2.65 -1.12 -0.86
CA CYS A 34 -2.18 -1.89 -2.01
C CYS A 34 -3.35 -2.32 -2.89
N THR A 35 -3.40 -1.83 -4.13
CA THR A 35 -4.43 -2.19 -5.11
C THR A 35 -4.11 -3.50 -5.84
N SER A 36 -5.08 -4.05 -6.57
CA SER A 36 -4.93 -5.23 -7.45
C SER A 36 -3.96 -5.00 -8.60
N ASP A 37 -3.74 -3.73 -8.97
CA ASP A 37 -2.81 -3.34 -10.04
C ASP A 37 -1.35 -3.27 -9.57
N ARG A 38 -1.06 -3.72 -8.34
CA ARG A 38 0.27 -3.68 -7.72
C ARG A 38 0.79 -2.25 -7.62
N VAL A 39 -0.11 -1.34 -7.28
CA VAL A 39 0.20 0.04 -6.95
C VAL A 39 -0.03 0.21 -5.45
N ILE A 40 0.95 0.79 -4.77
CA ILE A 40 0.77 1.32 -3.43
C ILE A 40 0.27 2.75 -3.59
N VAL A 41 -0.86 3.06 -2.94
CA VAL A 41 -1.37 4.41 -2.77
C VAL A 41 -1.17 4.81 -1.32
N LEU A 42 -0.59 5.98 -1.11
CA LEU A 42 -0.29 6.52 0.20
C LEU A 42 -1.27 7.66 0.51
N TYR A 43 -1.87 7.57 1.68
CA TYR A 43 -2.77 8.56 2.24
C TYR A 43 -2.18 9.15 3.51
N ASP A 44 -2.52 10.40 3.81
CA ASP A 44 -2.26 11.02 5.11
C ASP A 44 -3.32 10.63 6.16
N GLU A 45 -3.15 11.15 7.38
CA GLU A 45 -4.08 10.97 8.50
C GLU A 45 -5.49 11.51 8.25
N HIS A 46 -5.64 12.46 7.31
CA HIS A 46 -6.92 13.06 6.92
C HIS A 46 -7.59 12.31 5.76
N GLY A 47 -6.92 11.27 5.24
CA GLY A 47 -7.39 10.50 4.11
C GLY A 47 -7.27 11.24 2.78
N GLU A 48 -6.31 12.14 2.65
CA GLU A 48 -5.88 12.71 1.38
C GLU A 48 -4.79 11.85 0.77
N LYS A 49 -4.89 11.62 -0.54
CA LYS A 49 -3.87 10.89 -1.28
C LYS A 49 -2.64 11.78 -1.47
N LYS A 50 -1.51 11.39 -0.91
CA LYS A 50 -0.23 12.13 -1.04
C LYS A 50 0.64 11.59 -2.17
N ASP A 51 0.71 10.28 -2.32
CA ASP A 51 1.59 9.67 -3.34
C ASP A 51 1.07 8.30 -3.82
N LYS A 52 1.66 7.80 -4.90
CA LYS A 52 1.50 6.42 -5.37
C LYS A 52 2.74 5.93 -6.11
N PHE A 53 3.03 4.64 -5.98
CA PHE A 53 4.09 4.00 -6.77
C PHE A 53 3.73 2.59 -7.21
N SER A 54 4.23 2.20 -8.38
CA SER A 54 4.06 0.85 -8.91
C SER A 54 5.14 -0.08 -8.38
N LEU A 55 4.73 -1.30 -8.06
CA LEU A 55 5.62 -2.38 -7.67
C LEU A 55 6.12 -3.13 -8.90
N LYS A 56 7.26 -3.78 -8.71
CA LYS A 56 7.94 -4.56 -9.75
C LYS A 56 8.09 -6.01 -9.28
N PRO A 57 8.13 -6.96 -10.22
CA PRO A 57 8.47 -8.35 -9.93
C PRO A 57 9.95 -8.47 -9.55
N ALA A 58 10.30 -9.56 -8.87
CA ALA A 58 11.67 -9.91 -8.50
C ALA A 58 12.61 -9.94 -9.71
N ASP A 59 12.15 -10.51 -10.83
CA ASP A 59 12.88 -10.55 -12.09
C ASP A 59 12.13 -9.73 -13.16
N PRO A 60 12.75 -8.66 -13.72
CA PRO A 60 12.13 -7.78 -14.70
C PRO A 60 11.66 -8.45 -15.98
N LYS A 61 12.17 -9.66 -16.31
CA LYS A 61 11.73 -10.40 -17.49
C LYS A 61 10.27 -10.86 -17.38
N TYR A 62 9.76 -10.98 -16.15
CA TYR A 62 8.36 -11.31 -15.91
C TYR A 62 7.52 -10.03 -15.91
N GLY A 63 6.29 -10.11 -16.44
CA GLY A 63 5.36 -8.98 -16.42
C GLY A 63 4.83 -8.71 -15.01
N LYS A 64 4.24 -7.52 -14.78
CA LYS A 64 3.61 -7.15 -13.49
C LYS A 64 2.59 -8.17 -12.99
N LYS A 65 1.93 -8.92 -13.89
CA LYS A 65 0.91 -9.91 -13.54
C LYS A 65 1.47 -11.23 -12.98
N SER A 66 2.79 -11.42 -12.96
CA SER A 66 3.45 -12.67 -12.55
C SER A 66 3.41 -12.94 -11.04
N TYR A 67 3.17 -11.92 -10.22
CA TYR A 67 3.15 -12.04 -8.77
C TYR A 67 1.91 -11.37 -8.18
N THR A 68 1.63 -11.74 -6.93
CA THR A 68 0.62 -11.11 -6.10
C THR A 68 1.24 -10.65 -4.78
N ILE A 69 0.62 -9.68 -4.15
CA ILE A 69 1.10 -9.13 -2.87
C ILE A 69 0.31 -9.80 -1.76
N LYS A 70 1.03 -10.32 -0.78
CA LYS A 70 0.45 -11.04 0.37
C LYS A 70 0.28 -10.16 1.59
N GLY A 71 1.13 -9.14 1.73
CA GLY A 71 1.08 -8.24 2.87
C GLY A 71 2.02 -7.05 2.70
N ILE A 72 1.74 -6.01 3.47
CA ILE A 72 2.58 -4.82 3.59
C ILE A 72 2.70 -4.46 5.08
N ALA A 73 3.81 -3.86 5.47
CA ALA A 73 4.02 -3.40 6.85
C ALA A 73 4.95 -2.19 6.87
N PHE A 74 4.58 -1.15 7.63
CA PHE A 74 5.50 -0.06 7.90
C PHE A 74 6.57 -0.50 8.90
N SER A 75 7.76 0.06 8.77
CA SER A 75 8.78 -0.02 9.81
C SER A 75 8.32 0.70 11.07
N HIS A 76 8.88 0.32 12.22
CA HIS A 76 8.51 0.91 13.51
C HIS A 76 8.78 2.42 13.57
N ASP A 77 9.83 2.87 12.86
CA ASP A 77 10.18 4.29 12.68
C ASP A 77 9.27 5.03 11.66
N SER A 78 8.30 4.35 11.03
CA SER A 78 7.38 4.89 10.02
C SER A 78 8.04 5.43 8.73
N THR A 79 9.34 5.17 8.51
CA THR A 79 10.09 5.71 7.37
C THR A 79 10.18 4.76 6.16
N LYS A 80 9.86 3.48 6.35
CA LYS A 80 9.98 2.45 5.32
C LYS A 80 8.70 1.61 5.26
N LEU A 81 8.45 1.04 4.09
CA LEU A 81 7.36 0.11 3.84
C LEU A 81 7.91 -1.20 3.26
N ALA A 82 7.70 -2.30 3.97
CA ALA A 82 8.02 -3.64 3.51
C ALA A 82 6.82 -4.25 2.77
N ILE A 83 7.10 -4.97 1.68
CA ILE A 83 6.09 -5.54 0.79
C ILE A 83 6.47 -6.98 0.48
N GLY A 84 5.64 -7.93 0.91
CA GLY A 84 5.82 -9.35 0.66
C GLY A 84 5.10 -9.80 -0.61
N GLN A 85 5.86 -10.32 -1.57
CA GLN A 85 5.36 -10.78 -2.86
C GLN A 85 5.45 -12.32 -2.98
N THR A 86 4.64 -12.92 -3.85
CA THR A 86 4.60 -14.40 -4.04
C THR A 86 5.74 -14.96 -4.87
N ASP A 87 6.55 -14.12 -5.51
CA ASP A 87 7.74 -14.47 -6.26
C ASP A 87 9.01 -14.53 -5.38
N ASN A 88 8.81 -14.81 -4.08
CA ASN A 88 9.85 -15.05 -3.08
C ASN A 88 10.76 -13.86 -2.78
N ILE A 89 10.28 -12.63 -3.02
CA ILE A 89 11.00 -11.39 -2.67
C ILE A 89 10.22 -10.55 -1.65
N ILE A 90 10.98 -9.83 -0.83
CA ILE A 90 10.48 -8.75 0.01
C ILE A 90 11.16 -7.47 -0.44
N TYR A 91 10.38 -6.51 -0.90
CA TYR A 91 10.89 -5.17 -1.17
C TYR A 91 10.71 -4.28 0.05
N VAL A 92 11.71 -3.43 0.32
CA VAL A 92 11.64 -2.38 1.32
C VAL A 92 11.81 -1.05 0.63
N TYR A 93 10.76 -0.24 0.66
CA TYR A 93 10.74 1.11 0.08
C TYR A 93 10.97 2.15 1.17
N LYS A 94 11.81 3.14 0.89
CA LYS A 94 11.93 4.33 1.75
C LYS A 94 10.81 5.30 1.39
N ILE A 95 9.95 5.62 2.38
CA ILE A 95 8.83 6.56 2.23
C ILE A 95 9.22 7.94 2.76
N GLY A 96 10.07 7.99 3.80
CA GLY A 96 10.47 9.24 4.45
C GLY A 96 9.73 9.52 5.76
N GLU A 97 10.27 10.45 6.55
CA GLU A 97 9.66 10.90 7.82
C GLU A 97 8.52 11.88 7.56
N GLU A 98 8.73 12.83 6.66
CA GLU A 98 7.76 13.83 6.22
C GLU A 98 7.23 13.51 4.81
N TRP A 99 6.17 14.22 4.39
CA TRP A 99 5.56 14.11 3.07
C TRP A 99 6.23 15.03 2.05
#